data_AF-A0AAP0L648-F1
#
_entry.id   AF-A0AAP0L648-F1
#
_cell.length_a   1.000
_cell.length_b   1.000
_cell.length_c   1.000
_cell.angle_alpha   90.00
_cell.angle_beta   90.00
_cell.angle_gamma   90.00
#
_symmetry.space_group_name_H-M   'P 1'
#
loop_
_entity.id
_entity.type
_entity.pdbx_description
1 polymer ?
#
loop_
_entity_poly.entity_id
_entity_poly.type
_entity_poly.pdbx_seq_one_letter_code
_entity_poly.pdbx_strand_id
1 'polypeptide(L)'
;MSSGQSRAVMEGDLQVVAVPPARPKSATAAAVGLPPLPVAAAAAAAASSGAIVEYKKPEPMIEDEDLEVKLRRIIENVPVRVSNTSGSSAGSGSGDFHQYRQMRRKEQDRLARMEVDYQKRKELAEFSARREERMKAAEERTAKKRAKRQKKKQRKKEKKTPLNSCGGDTEKGLSSSDDDDGSDDGEAVK
;
A
#
# COMPACT_ATOMS: atom_id res chain seq x y z
N MET A 1 -14.36 55.89 -12.81
CA MET A 1 -13.94 55.12 -14.01
C MET A 1 -12.89 54.13 -13.52
N SER A 2 -12.96 52.80 -13.62
CA SER A 2 -13.80 51.87 -14.38
C SER A 2 -13.71 50.53 -13.62
N SER A 3 -14.86 49.94 -13.31
CA SER A 3 -15.00 48.53 -12.91
C SER A 3 -14.92 47.64 -14.15
N GLY A 4 -14.20 46.51 -14.10
CA GLY A 4 -14.25 45.51 -15.17
C GLY A 4 -13.46 44.24 -14.81
N GLN A 5 -14.04 43.29 -14.08
CA GLN A 5 -14.70 42.06 -14.58
C GLN A 5 -13.72 40.93 -14.94
N SER A 6 -13.80 39.88 -14.11
CA SER A 6 -13.18 38.56 -14.24
C SER A 6 -13.45 37.94 -15.62
N ARG A 7 -12.38 37.54 -16.33
CA ARG A 7 -12.50 36.80 -17.58
C ARG A 7 -12.44 35.30 -17.28
N ALA A 8 -13.61 34.66 -17.26
CA ALA A 8 -13.75 33.21 -17.30
C ALA A 8 -13.12 32.69 -18.60
N VAL A 9 -12.19 31.74 -18.49
CA VAL A 9 -11.65 31.03 -19.65
C VAL A 9 -12.65 29.93 -19.97
N MET A 10 -13.35 30.11 -21.09
CA MET A 10 -14.37 29.19 -21.59
C MET A 10 -13.72 27.87 -22.03
N GLU A 11 -14.44 26.80 -21.71
CA GLU A 11 -14.27 25.44 -22.18
C GLU A 11 -14.35 25.42 -23.73
N GLY A 12 -13.20 25.45 -24.42
CA GLY A 12 -13.22 25.56 -25.89
C GLY A 12 -11.89 25.49 -26.66
N ASP A 13 -10.72 25.68 -26.07
CA ASP A 13 -9.44 25.71 -26.82
C ASP A 13 -8.52 24.50 -26.52
N LEU A 14 -8.96 23.30 -26.91
CA LEU A 14 -8.11 22.11 -27.01
C LEU A 14 -7.92 21.73 -28.48
N GLN A 15 -6.88 22.28 -29.11
CA GLN A 15 -6.40 21.81 -30.42
C GLN A 15 -5.33 20.72 -30.24
N VAL A 16 -5.62 19.50 -30.69
CA VAL A 16 -4.66 18.39 -30.78
C VAL A 16 -3.95 18.46 -32.14
N VAL A 17 -2.63 18.70 -32.13
CA VAL A 17 -1.78 18.67 -33.34
C VAL A 17 -0.94 17.40 -33.33
N ALA A 18 -1.06 16.58 -34.39
CA ALA A 18 -0.30 15.35 -34.56
C ALA A 18 1.10 15.63 -35.15
N VAL A 19 2.14 15.06 -34.53
CA VAL A 19 3.55 15.15 -34.99
C VAL A 19 3.96 13.85 -35.67
N PRO A 20 4.57 13.87 -36.88
CA PRO A 20 5.01 12.66 -37.58
C PRO A 20 6.38 12.14 -37.10
N PRO A 21 6.63 10.81 -37.13
CA PRO A 21 7.91 10.25 -36.69
C PRO A 21 9.03 10.41 -37.74
N ALA A 22 10.23 10.77 -37.26
CA ALA A 22 11.44 10.95 -38.05
C ALA A 22 12.09 9.62 -38.50
N ARG A 23 12.64 9.62 -39.72
CA ARG A 23 13.40 8.50 -40.33
C ARG A 23 14.88 8.55 -39.94
N PRO A 24 15.55 7.43 -39.60
CA PRO A 24 17.00 7.41 -39.39
C PRO A 24 17.77 7.27 -40.72
N LYS A 25 18.83 8.07 -40.90
CA LYS A 25 19.82 7.94 -41.97
C LYS A 25 21.08 7.22 -41.45
N SER A 26 21.40 6.13 -42.15
CA SER A 26 22.70 5.45 -42.38
C SER A 26 23.95 5.85 -41.59
N ALA A 27 24.56 4.85 -40.94
CA ALA A 27 26.02 4.76 -40.79
C ALA A 27 26.49 3.32 -41.06
N THR A 28 27.43 3.23 -41.99
CA THR A 28 28.15 2.05 -42.49
C THR A 28 29.22 1.55 -41.50
N ALA A 29 29.37 0.22 -41.34
CA ALA A 29 30.64 -0.53 -41.47
C ALA A 29 30.58 -1.97 -40.85
N ALA A 30 30.82 -2.95 -41.72
CA ALA A 30 31.60 -4.20 -41.54
C ALA A 30 31.32 -5.21 -40.38
N ALA A 31 30.68 -6.33 -40.76
CA ALA A 31 31.07 -7.74 -40.58
C ALA A 31 31.78 -8.23 -39.30
N VAL A 32 31.16 -9.21 -38.59
CA VAL A 32 31.60 -10.64 -38.48
C VAL A 32 30.54 -11.45 -37.67
N GLY A 33 29.96 -12.48 -38.31
CA GLY A 33 29.52 -13.75 -37.71
C GLY A 33 28.36 -13.79 -36.70
N LEU A 34 27.11 -13.91 -37.19
CA LEU A 34 25.96 -14.43 -36.40
C LEU A 34 25.50 -15.77 -37.01
N PRO A 35 25.30 -16.85 -36.21
CA PRO A 35 24.86 -18.15 -36.71
C PRO A 35 23.39 -18.14 -37.18
N PRO A 36 23.01 -19.04 -38.12
CA PRO A 36 21.70 -19.01 -38.75
C PRO A 36 20.58 -19.50 -37.82
N LEU A 37 19.44 -18.81 -37.88
CA LEU A 37 18.17 -19.20 -37.25
C LEU A 37 17.58 -20.43 -37.96
N PRO A 38 17.13 -21.47 -37.24
CA PRO A 38 16.46 -22.61 -37.86
C PRO A 38 15.06 -22.24 -38.36
N VAL A 39 14.82 -22.61 -39.62
CA VAL A 39 13.58 -22.41 -40.37
C VAL A 39 12.47 -23.30 -39.81
N ALA A 40 11.29 -22.71 -39.62
CA ALA A 40 10.07 -23.42 -39.27
C ALA A 40 9.61 -24.31 -40.44
N ALA A 41 9.90 -25.61 -40.39
CA ALA A 41 9.22 -26.65 -41.17
C ALA A 41 9.58 -28.07 -40.69
N ALA A 42 8.97 -28.52 -39.59
CA ALA A 42 8.77 -29.94 -39.29
C ALA A 42 7.69 -30.07 -38.20
N ALA A 43 6.43 -30.13 -38.62
CA ALA A 43 5.37 -30.66 -37.79
C ALA A 43 5.55 -32.18 -37.65
N ALA A 44 5.23 -32.69 -36.46
CA ALA A 44 5.09 -34.11 -36.08
C ALA A 44 6.36 -34.91 -35.74
N ALA A 45 6.91 -34.72 -34.54
CA ALA A 45 7.32 -35.80 -33.61
C ALA A 45 7.92 -35.24 -32.29
N ALA A 46 7.60 -35.92 -31.19
CA ALA A 46 8.17 -35.83 -29.83
C ALA A 46 7.56 -34.80 -28.86
N ALA A 47 6.72 -35.32 -27.96
CA ALA A 47 6.23 -34.66 -26.75
C ALA A 47 7.30 -34.60 -25.64
N SER A 48 7.08 -33.66 -24.71
CA SER A 48 7.68 -33.48 -23.36
C SER A 48 8.96 -32.62 -23.21
N SER A 49 8.81 -31.29 -23.23
CA SER A 49 9.70 -30.39 -22.49
C SER A 49 9.10 -28.99 -22.28
N GLY A 50 7.91 -28.91 -21.68
CA GLY A 50 7.35 -27.66 -21.20
C GLY A 50 7.98 -27.27 -19.86
N ALA A 51 9.20 -26.74 -19.89
CA ALA A 51 9.87 -26.26 -18.68
C ALA A 51 9.22 -24.95 -18.22
N ILE A 52 8.31 -25.06 -17.26
CA ILE A 52 7.82 -23.92 -16.47
C ILE A 52 9.02 -23.41 -15.68
N VAL A 53 9.63 -22.33 -16.13
CA VAL A 53 10.66 -21.62 -15.37
C VAL A 53 9.94 -20.94 -14.21
N GLU A 54 9.98 -21.56 -13.03
CA GLU A 54 9.51 -20.95 -11.80
C GLU A 54 10.39 -19.73 -11.52
N TYR A 55 9.85 -18.54 -11.81
CA TYR A 55 10.49 -17.29 -11.44
C TYR A 55 10.39 -17.14 -9.92
N LYS A 56 11.39 -17.68 -9.22
CA LYS A 56 11.57 -17.42 -7.80
C LYS A 56 12.00 -15.96 -7.66
N LYS A 57 11.04 -15.11 -7.28
CA LYS A 57 11.28 -13.69 -6.98
C LYS A 57 12.54 -13.60 -6.11
N PRO A 58 13.57 -12.83 -6.51
CA PRO A 58 14.76 -12.69 -5.69
C PRO A 58 14.30 -12.14 -4.34
N GLU A 59 14.61 -12.87 -3.27
CA GLU A 59 14.33 -12.36 -1.93
C GLU A 59 15.15 -11.08 -1.76
N PRO A 60 14.52 -9.99 -1.28
CA PRO A 60 15.27 -8.78 -1.00
C PRO A 60 16.38 -9.15 -0.02
N MET A 61 17.59 -8.66 -0.24
CA MET A 61 18.73 -8.93 0.61
C MET A 61 18.49 -8.30 1.99
N ILE A 62 17.89 -9.08 2.88
CA ILE A 62 17.60 -8.72 4.28
C ILE A 62 18.90 -8.30 5.00
N GLU A 63 20.02 -8.88 4.59
CA GLU A 63 21.35 -8.56 5.10
C GLU A 63 21.81 -7.13 4.75
N ASP A 64 21.43 -6.60 3.59
CA ASP A 64 21.79 -5.24 3.18
C ASP A 64 21.03 -4.19 4.01
N GLU A 65 19.76 -4.45 4.30
CA GLU A 65 18.95 -3.62 5.19
C GLU A 65 19.50 -3.63 6.62
N ASP A 66 19.97 -4.79 7.10
CA ASP A 66 20.58 -4.94 8.43
C ASP A 66 21.91 -4.17 8.55
N LEU A 67 22.75 -4.20 7.51
CA LEU A 67 24.00 -3.43 7.48
C LEU A 67 23.73 -1.92 7.48
N GLU A 68 22.77 -1.44 6.69
CA GLU A 68 22.38 -0.03 6.71
C GLU A 68 21.85 0.39 8.07
N VAL A 69 21.00 -0.41 8.69
CA VAL A 69 20.44 -0.13 10.03
C VAL A 69 21.56 -0.10 11.08
N LYS A 70 22.52 -1.02 10.99
CA LYS A 70 23.68 -1.07 11.90
C LYS A 70 24.59 0.13 11.72
N LEU A 71 24.89 0.53 10.48
CA LEU A 71 25.69 1.71 10.19
C LEU A 71 25.00 2.99 10.66
N ARG A 72 23.68 3.11 10.50
CA ARG A 72 22.89 4.21 11.06
C ARG A 72 23.01 4.27 12.58
N ARG A 73 22.81 3.15 13.26
CA ARG A 73 22.97 3.04 14.71
C ARG A 73 24.38 3.43 15.18
N ILE A 74 25.40 3.03 14.43
CA ILE A 74 26.78 3.39 14.75
C ILE A 74 26.99 4.91 14.61
N ILE A 75 26.55 5.51 13.49
CA ILE A 75 26.71 6.95 13.24
C ILE A 75 25.99 7.79 14.30
N GLU A 76 24.80 7.34 14.75
CA GLU A 76 23.98 8.10 15.70
C GLU A 76 24.40 7.88 17.16
N ASN A 77 24.77 6.65 17.54
CA ASN A 77 24.94 6.30 18.96
C ASN A 77 26.40 6.18 19.38
N VAL A 78 27.34 6.07 18.45
CA VAL A 78 28.76 5.95 18.79
C VAL A 78 29.40 7.34 18.82
N PRO A 79 29.96 7.78 19.97
CA PRO A 79 30.66 9.05 20.04
C PRO A 79 31.84 9.10 19.08
N VAL A 80 31.81 10.04 18.14
CA VAL A 80 32.91 10.28 17.19
C VAL A 80 33.94 11.20 17.84
N ARG A 81 35.15 10.67 18.08
CA ARG A 81 36.29 11.49 18.52
C ARG A 81 36.85 12.26 17.32
N VAL A 82 36.82 13.58 17.37
CA VAL A 82 37.43 14.44 16.35
C VAL A 82 38.84 14.82 16.79
N SER A 83 39.85 14.50 15.98
CA SER A 83 41.26 14.79 16.26
C SER A 83 41.75 16.12 15.66
N ASN A 84 40.99 16.71 14.73
CA ASN A 84 41.44 17.83 13.89
C ASN A 84 40.79 19.16 14.33
N THR A 85 40.58 19.35 15.63
CA THR A 85 39.94 20.55 16.19
C THR A 85 40.98 21.58 16.61
N SER A 86 40.90 22.77 16.00
CA SER A 86 41.66 23.95 16.43
C SER A 86 41.12 24.48 17.77
N GLY A 87 41.94 25.23 18.51
CA GLY A 87 41.54 25.80 19.81
C GLY A 87 40.33 26.72 19.72
N SER A 88 39.57 26.86 20.81
CA SER A 88 38.28 27.59 20.82
C SER A 88 38.38 29.09 20.49
N SER A 89 39.55 29.69 20.69
CA SER A 89 39.84 31.09 20.35
C SER A 89 40.64 31.25 19.05
N ALA A 90 40.91 30.15 18.34
CA ALA A 90 41.57 30.22 17.05
C ALA A 90 40.62 30.84 16.01
N GLY A 91 41.17 31.67 15.12
CA GLY A 91 40.41 32.26 14.02
C GLY A 91 39.97 31.23 12.97
N SER A 92 39.14 31.66 12.03
CA SER A 92 38.68 30.80 10.93
C SER A 92 39.84 30.41 10.01
N GLY A 93 40.11 29.11 9.90
CA GLY A 93 41.04 28.54 8.94
C GLY A 93 40.44 28.45 7.53
N SER A 94 41.29 28.26 6.52
CA SER A 94 40.85 28.08 5.12
C SER A 94 40.04 26.79 4.89
N GLY A 95 40.18 25.79 5.78
CA GLY A 95 39.46 24.52 5.73
C GLY A 95 38.10 24.53 6.44
N ASP A 96 37.82 25.53 7.27
CA ASP A 96 36.64 25.54 8.16
C ASP A 96 35.34 25.65 7.37
N PHE A 97 35.37 26.40 6.27
CA PHE A 97 34.24 26.51 5.36
C PHE A 97 33.83 25.13 4.79
N HIS A 98 34.79 24.31 4.38
CA HIS A 98 34.50 22.99 3.82
C HIS A 98 34.04 22.00 4.89
N GLN A 99 34.58 22.09 6.12
CA GLN A 99 34.10 21.30 7.25
C GLN A 99 32.63 21.64 7.56
N TYR A 100 32.30 22.92 7.66
CA TYR A 100 30.93 23.38 7.88
C TYR A 100 29.98 22.91 6.78
N ARG A 101 30.36 23.05 5.51
CA ARG A 101 29.54 22.59 4.38
C ARG A 101 29.23 21.10 4.46
N GLN A 102 30.23 20.27 4.80
CA GLN A 102 30.05 18.83 4.95
C GLN A 102 29.15 18.50 6.15
N MET A 103 29.37 19.14 7.30
CA MET A 103 28.56 18.95 8.49
C MET A 103 27.10 19.37 8.29
N ARG A 104 26.87 20.52 7.64
CA ARG A 104 25.51 21.00 7.34
C ARG A 104 24.76 20.01 6.45
N ARG A 105 25.41 19.48 5.40
CA ARG A 105 24.79 18.46 4.53
C ARG A 105 24.44 17.19 5.31
N LYS A 106 25.39 16.68 6.10
CA LYS A 106 25.17 15.51 6.96
C LYS A 106 23.97 15.73 7.90
N GLU A 107 23.85 16.91 8.49
CA GLU A 107 22.73 17.23 9.39
C GLU A 107 21.40 17.38 8.65
N GLN A 108 21.39 18.02 7.48
CA GLN A 108 20.20 18.10 6.63
C GLN A 108 19.73 16.70 6.21
N ASP A 109 20.64 15.84 5.79
CA ASP A 109 20.34 14.46 5.43
C ASP A 109 19.80 13.68 6.63
N ARG A 110 20.36 13.89 7.83
CA ARG A 110 19.87 13.29 9.08
C ARG A 110 18.44 13.70 9.39
N LEU A 111 18.14 15.00 9.32
CA LEU A 111 16.79 15.53 9.56
C LEU A 111 15.79 15.03 8.52
N ALA A 112 16.16 15.03 7.23
CA ALA A 112 15.31 14.53 6.16
C ALA A 112 14.98 13.04 6.34
N ARG A 113 15.94 12.21 6.75
CA ARG A 113 15.71 10.79 7.04
C ARG A 113 14.75 10.60 8.22
N MET A 114 14.95 11.35 9.31
CA MET A 114 14.07 11.30 10.47
C MET A 114 12.62 11.65 10.11
N GLU A 115 12.43 12.68 9.29
CA GLU A 115 11.10 13.10 8.81
C GLU A 115 10.44 12.02 7.95
N VAL A 116 11.18 11.40 7.01
CA VAL A 116 10.68 10.30 6.18
C VAL A 116 10.27 9.10 7.04
N ASP A 117 11.07 8.72 8.03
CA ASP A 117 10.76 7.60 8.92
C ASP A 117 9.53 7.92 9.80
N TYR A 118 9.38 9.17 10.25
CA TYR A 118 8.20 9.63 10.98
C TYR A 118 6.93 9.55 10.12
N GLN A 119 6.99 10.07 8.89
CA GLN A 119 5.87 10.02 7.94
C GLN A 119 5.45 8.58 7.64
N LYS A 120 6.40 7.69 7.35
CA LYS A 120 6.11 6.25 7.15
C LYS A 120 5.43 5.62 8.36
N ARG A 121 5.91 5.88 9.58
CA ARG A 121 5.30 5.35 10.82
C ARG A 121 3.88 5.88 11.00
N LYS A 122 3.66 7.16 10.72
CA LYS A 122 2.34 7.79 10.79
C LYS A 122 1.37 7.18 9.79
N GLU A 123 1.77 7.06 8.53
CA GLU A 123 0.96 6.45 7.46
C GLU A 123 0.59 4.99 7.78
N LEU A 124 1.54 4.20 8.27
CA LEU A 124 1.30 2.82 8.68
C LEU A 124 0.31 2.73 9.85
N ALA A 125 0.45 3.60 10.85
CA ALA A 125 -0.46 3.65 12.00
C ALA A 125 -1.88 4.09 11.60
N GLU A 126 -2.00 5.08 10.70
CA GLU A 126 -3.29 5.50 10.15
C GLU A 126 -3.93 4.40 9.31
N PHE A 127 -3.14 3.70 8.50
CA PHE A 127 -3.62 2.58 7.69
C PHE A 127 -4.11 1.40 8.55
N SER A 128 -3.34 1.03 9.59
CA SER A 128 -3.75 -0.04 10.50
C SER A 128 -5.01 0.33 11.27
N ALA A 129 -5.10 1.55 11.80
CA ALA A 129 -6.30 2.04 12.48
C ALA A 129 -7.54 2.00 11.55
N ARG A 130 -7.43 2.51 10.32
CA ARG A 130 -8.52 2.45 9.32
C ARG A 130 -8.90 1.03 8.91
N ARG A 131 -7.94 0.10 8.92
CA ARG A 131 -8.20 -1.31 8.62
C ARG A 131 -8.94 -1.98 9.78
N GLU A 132 -8.47 -1.76 11.00
CA GLU A 132 -9.09 -2.30 12.22
C GLU A 132 -10.50 -1.77 12.41
N GLU A 133 -10.76 -0.49 12.14
CA GLU A 133 -12.10 0.08 12.20
C GLU A 133 -13.07 -0.61 11.23
N ARG A 134 -12.66 -0.81 9.97
CA ARG A 134 -13.46 -1.53 8.98
C ARG A 134 -13.70 -2.99 9.36
N MET A 135 -12.69 -3.65 9.91
CA MET A 135 -12.82 -5.03 10.41
C MET A 135 -13.78 -5.10 11.60
N LYS A 136 -13.65 -4.20 12.58
CA LYS A 136 -14.56 -4.10 13.73
C LYS A 136 -16.00 -3.83 13.30
N ALA A 137 -16.23 -2.90 12.36
CA ALA A 137 -17.58 -2.63 11.84
C ALA A 137 -18.18 -3.87 11.14
N ALA A 138 -17.39 -4.62 10.38
CA ALA A 138 -17.84 -5.89 9.77
C ALA A 138 -18.11 -6.97 10.83
N GLU A 139 -17.25 -7.08 11.85
CA GLU A 139 -17.43 -7.99 12.98
C GLU A 139 -18.68 -7.65 13.79
N GLU A 140 -18.96 -6.38 14.05
CA GLU A 140 -20.19 -5.95 14.73
C GLU A 140 -21.45 -6.26 13.93
N ARG A 141 -21.45 -5.98 12.62
CA ARG A 141 -22.57 -6.33 11.73
C ARG A 141 -22.81 -7.84 11.70
N THR A 142 -21.74 -8.63 11.59
CA THR A 142 -21.83 -10.10 11.59
C THR A 142 -22.21 -10.67 12.96
N ALA A 143 -21.72 -10.09 14.07
CA ALA A 143 -22.07 -10.47 15.43
C ALA A 143 -23.55 -10.20 15.74
N LYS A 144 -24.07 -9.02 15.38
CA LYS A 144 -25.51 -8.70 15.49
C LYS A 144 -26.36 -9.70 14.72
N LYS A 145 -26.02 -9.99 13.46
CA LYS A 145 -26.72 -10.99 12.63
C LYS A 145 -26.61 -12.41 13.22
N ARG A 146 -25.44 -12.80 13.74
CA ARG A 146 -25.20 -14.09 14.41
C ARG A 146 -26.03 -14.23 15.68
N ALA A 147 -26.09 -13.18 16.52
CA ALA A 147 -26.89 -13.15 17.74
C ALA A 147 -28.40 -13.27 17.45
N LYS A 148 -28.92 -12.53 16.45
CA LYS A 148 -30.31 -12.66 15.98
C LYS A 148 -30.61 -14.12 15.55
N ARG A 149 -29.71 -14.76 14.79
CA ARG A 149 -29.85 -16.18 14.37
C ARG A 149 -29.78 -17.16 15.55
N GLN A 150 -28.88 -16.94 16.51
CA GLN A 150 -28.77 -17.78 17.71
C GLN A 150 -30.02 -17.71 18.58
N LYS A 151 -30.57 -16.51 18.84
CA LYS A 151 -31.84 -16.33 19.57
C LYS A 151 -33.00 -17.04 18.85
N LYS A 152 -33.09 -16.94 17.53
CA LYS A 152 -34.09 -17.68 16.73
C LYS A 152 -33.91 -19.20 16.83
N LYS A 153 -32.66 -19.69 16.84
CA LYS A 153 -32.35 -21.11 17.01
C LYS A 153 -32.72 -21.61 18.41
N GLN A 154 -32.46 -20.83 19.46
CA GLN A 154 -32.83 -21.14 20.84
C GLN A 154 -34.36 -21.20 21.00
N ARG A 155 -35.10 -20.17 20.57
CA ARG A 155 -36.58 -20.17 20.57
C ARG A 155 -37.17 -21.37 19.82
N LYS A 156 -36.56 -21.77 18.70
CA LYS A 156 -36.99 -22.98 17.95
C LYS A 156 -36.67 -24.27 18.70
N LYS A 157 -35.56 -24.35 19.43
CA LYS A 157 -35.22 -25.53 20.25
C LYS A 157 -36.20 -25.65 21.43
N GLU A 158 -36.46 -24.56 22.15
CA GLU A 158 -37.42 -24.52 23.27
C GLU A 158 -38.83 -24.94 22.84
N LYS A 159 -39.29 -24.49 21.66
CA LYS A 159 -40.58 -24.93 21.10
C LYS A 159 -40.60 -26.39 20.65
N LYS A 160 -39.44 -26.94 20.25
CA LYS A 160 -39.27 -28.33 19.81
C LYS A 160 -38.98 -29.29 20.96
N THR A 161 -38.81 -28.78 22.17
CA THR A 161 -38.80 -29.56 23.40
C THR A 161 -40.16 -29.47 24.09
N PRO A 162 -41.25 -30.09 23.59
CA PRO A 162 -42.33 -30.51 24.45
C PRO A 162 -42.03 -31.90 25.02
N LEU A 163 -42.46 -32.11 26.26
CA LEU A 163 -42.66 -33.40 26.95
C LEU A 163 -41.42 -34.05 27.56
N ASN A 164 -41.15 -33.64 28.80
CA ASN A 164 -41.19 -34.61 29.91
C ASN A 164 -41.72 -33.97 31.21
N SER A 165 -42.91 -33.35 31.16
CA SER A 165 -43.81 -33.27 32.33
C SER A 165 -45.22 -32.79 31.92
N CYS A 166 -46.18 -33.70 32.02
CA CYS A 166 -47.60 -33.46 32.35
C CYS A 166 -48.50 -32.67 31.38
N GLY A 167 -49.18 -33.42 30.49
CA GLY A 167 -50.64 -33.41 30.20
C GLY A 167 -51.47 -32.12 30.12
N GLY A 168 -52.28 -32.02 29.06
CA GLY A 168 -53.55 -31.29 29.08
C GLY A 168 -53.82 -30.40 27.86
N ASP A 169 -54.74 -30.88 27.02
CA ASP A 169 -55.41 -30.24 25.89
C ASP A 169 -55.86 -28.77 26.12
N THR A 170 -55.48 -27.82 25.25
CA THR A 170 -56.34 -26.66 24.90
C THR A 170 -55.85 -25.96 23.62
N GLU A 171 -56.67 -26.03 22.59
CA GLU A 171 -56.66 -25.16 21.44
C GLU A 171 -57.09 -23.72 21.77
N LYS A 172 -56.17 -22.74 21.67
CA LYS A 172 -56.49 -21.32 21.39
C LYS A 172 -55.27 -20.58 20.85
N GLY A 173 -55.54 -19.79 19.81
CA GLY A 173 -54.53 -19.14 18.98
C GLY A 173 -53.65 -18.11 19.68
N LEU A 174 -52.44 -17.99 19.15
CA LEU A 174 -51.69 -16.75 19.14
C LEU A 174 -51.01 -16.64 17.77
N SER A 175 -51.69 -15.93 16.87
CA SER A 175 -51.09 -15.20 15.77
C SER A 175 -50.04 -14.25 16.33
N SER A 176 -48.77 -14.68 16.37
CA SER A 176 -47.65 -13.75 16.54
C SER A 176 -47.25 -13.31 15.15
N SER A 177 -48.02 -12.35 14.63
CA SER A 177 -47.51 -11.43 13.62
C SER A 177 -46.28 -10.75 14.22
N ASP A 178 -45.12 -11.00 13.63
CA ASP A 178 -43.88 -10.25 13.84
C ASP A 178 -43.51 -9.74 12.44
N ASP A 179 -44.39 -8.90 11.89
CA ASP A 179 -44.02 -7.87 10.93
C ASP A 179 -43.22 -6.79 11.65
N ASP A 180 -42.29 -6.18 10.91
CA ASP A 180 -41.45 -5.03 11.23
C ASP A 180 -40.10 -5.28 11.95
N ASP A 181 -39.06 -5.40 11.12
CA ASP A 181 -37.96 -4.42 11.12
C ASP A 181 -37.15 -4.66 9.83
N GLY A 182 -37.70 -4.14 8.74
CA GLY A 182 -36.95 -3.89 7.52
C GLY A 182 -35.94 -2.78 7.79
N SER A 183 -34.77 -3.14 8.30
CA SER A 183 -33.64 -2.22 8.34
C SER A 183 -33.14 -2.03 6.91
N ASP A 184 -33.71 -1.03 6.26
CA ASP A 184 -33.20 -0.32 5.10
C ASP A 184 -31.70 -0.02 5.31
N ASP A 185 -30.83 -0.84 4.70
CA ASP A 185 -29.42 -0.52 4.49
C ASP A 185 -29.34 0.32 3.19
N GLY A 186 -30.04 1.45 3.16
CA GLY A 186 -29.89 2.50 2.15
C GLY A 186 -28.67 3.36 2.50
N GLU A 187 -27.47 2.87 2.20
CA GLU A 187 -26.28 3.73 2.28
C GLU A 187 -26.28 4.67 1.07
N ALA A 188 -26.73 5.89 1.32
CA ALA A 188 -26.53 7.01 0.43
C ALA A 188 -25.04 7.34 0.39
N VAL A 189 -24.38 6.88 -0.68
CA VAL A 189 -23.08 7.35 -1.11
C VAL A 189 -23.19 8.86 -1.39
N LYS A 190 -22.52 9.67 -0.56
CA LYS A 190 -22.17 11.07 -0.84
C LYS A 190 -20.70 11.27 -0.53
#